data_AF-A0A522FQU5-F1
#
_entry.id   AF-A0A522FQU5-F1
#
_cell.length_a   1.000
_cell.length_b   1.000
_cell.length_c   1.000
_cell.angle_alpha   90.00
_cell.angle_beta   90.00
_cell.angle_gamma   90.00
#
_symmetry.space_group_name_H-M   'P 1'
#
loop_
_entity.id
_entity.type
_entity.pdbx_description
1 polymer ?
#
loop_
_entity_poly.entity_id
_entity_poly.type
_entity_poly.pdbx_seq_one_letter_code
_entity_poly.pdbx_strand_id
1 'polypeptide(L)'
;MKYLLDTCVISELIKIEPHSKVQSWINEQFPWQLQISVITLGELISGINRLPDSRKRKQLENWFENYVIKKFEKSSFQLTKKLL
;
A
#
# COMPACT_ATOMS: atom_id res chain seq x y z
N MET A 1 6.56 -10.77 15.94
CA MET A 1 5.61 -11.42 15.01
C MET A 1 5.68 -10.72 13.65
N LYS A 2 5.19 -11.36 12.58
CA LYS A 2 5.01 -10.73 11.26
C LYS A 2 3.53 -10.48 11.02
N TYR A 3 3.19 -9.42 10.29
CA TYR A 3 1.83 -8.99 9.98
C TYR A 3 1.67 -8.88 8.46
N LEU A 4 0.57 -9.44 7.96
CA LEU A 4 0.13 -9.23 6.60
C LEU A 4 -0.92 -8.12 6.61
N LEU A 5 -0.62 -7.00 5.96
CA LEU A 5 -1.51 -5.84 5.92
C LEU A 5 -2.58 -6.04 4.86
N ASP A 6 -3.81 -5.75 5.26
CA ASP A 6 -4.96 -5.66 4.37
C ASP A 6 -5.02 -4.28 3.69
N THR A 7 -5.83 -4.18 2.64
CA THR A 7 -6.01 -2.96 1.85
C THR A 7 -6.54 -1.82 2.70
N CYS A 8 -7.44 -2.08 3.65
CA CYS A 8 -7.96 -1.03 4.53
C CYS A 8 -6.87 -0.34 5.36
N VAL A 9 -5.89 -1.11 5.86
CA VAL A 9 -4.80 -0.60 6.71
C VAL A 9 -3.80 0.21 5.89
N ILE A 10 -3.37 -0.31 4.74
CA ILE A 10 -2.40 0.40 3.89
C ILE A 10 -3.02 1.65 3.26
N SER A 11 -4.30 1.61 2.86
CA SER A 11 -5.02 2.78 2.31
C SER A 11 -5.25 3.88 3.34
N GLU A 12 -5.24 3.57 4.64
CA GLU A 12 -5.33 4.57 5.70
C GLU A 12 -4.16 5.56 5.65
N LEU A 13 -2.97 5.10 5.26
CA LEU A 13 -1.72 5.87 5.28
C LEU A 13 -1.67 7.05 4.29
N ILE A 14 -2.57 7.09 3.31
CA ILE A 14 -2.68 8.17 2.32
C ILE A 14 -3.88 9.09 2.55
N LYS A 15 -4.72 8.81 3.55
CA LYS A 15 -5.82 9.71 3.88
C LYS A 15 -5.28 11.04 4.41
N ILE A 16 -6.02 12.12 4.13
CA ILE A 16 -5.72 13.46 4.66
C ILE A 16 -5.75 13.43 6.20
N GLU A 17 -6.73 12.72 6.75
CA GLU A 17 -6.92 12.52 8.18
C GLU A 17 -6.93 10.99 8.47
N PRO A 18 -5.75 10.38 8.67
CA PRO A 18 -5.67 8.96 8.98
C PRO A 18 -6.16 8.70 10.42
N HIS A 19 -6.78 7.53 10.64
CA HIS A 19 -7.17 7.13 11.99
C HIS A 19 -5.93 6.95 12.89
N SER A 20 -5.85 7.75 13.96
CA SER A 20 -4.67 7.84 14.85
C SER A 20 -4.17 6.49 15.35
N LYS A 21 -5.07 5.61 15.80
CA LYS A 21 -4.71 4.26 16.27
C LYS A 21 -4.01 3.40 15.21
N VAL A 22 -4.41 3.50 13.94
CA VAL A 22 -3.78 2.75 12.85
C VAL A 22 -2.37 3.28 12.60
N GLN A 23 -2.23 4.61 12.60
CA GLN A 23 -0.94 5.27 12.43
C GLN A 23 0.04 4.93 13.56
N SER A 24 -0.41 5.01 14.82
CA SER A 24 0.41 4.62 15.99
C SER A 24 0.84 3.16 15.90
N TRP A 25 -0.10 2.24 15.62
CA TRP A 25 0.21 0.82 15.53
C TRP A 25 1.24 0.52 14.42
N ILE A 26 1.14 1.15 13.26
CA ILE A 26 2.12 0.98 12.16
C ILE A 26 3.50 1.50 12.58
N ASN A 27 3.56 2.64 13.26
CA ASN A 27 4.82 3.25 13.72
C ASN A 27 5.52 2.44 14.81
N GLU A 28 4.78 1.64 15.57
CA GLU A 28 5.32 0.72 16.58
C GLU A 28 5.94 -0.55 15.97
N GLN A 29 5.63 -0.88 14.71
CA GLN A 29 6.17 -2.08 14.08
C GLN A 29 7.52 -1.80 13.39
N PHE A 30 8.42 -2.78 13.45
CA PHE A 30 9.62 -2.73 12.62
C PHE A 30 9.27 -2.94 11.14
N PRO A 31 9.96 -2.29 10.19
CA PRO A 31 9.64 -2.40 8.76
C PRO A 31 9.60 -3.84 8.22
N TRP A 32 10.48 -4.72 8.70
CA TRP A 32 10.54 -6.13 8.29
C TRP A 32 9.42 -7.01 8.86
N GLN A 33 8.62 -6.48 9.79
CA GLN A 33 7.45 -7.17 10.33
C GLN A 33 6.20 -6.94 9.49
N LEU A 34 6.20 -5.95 8.59
CA LEU A 34 5.05 -5.58 7.77
C LEU A 34 5.21 -6.18 6.36
N GLN A 35 4.20 -6.92 5.91
CA GLN A 35 4.13 -7.51 4.58
C GLN A 35 2.79 -7.15 3.93
N ILE A 36 2.73 -7.19 2.59
CA ILE A 36 1.49 -7.04 1.82
C ILE A 36 1.33 -8.23 0.87
N SER A 37 0.10 -8.62 0.59
CA SER A 37 -0.18 -9.68 -0.38
C SER A 37 -0.23 -9.15 -1.82
N VAL A 38 -0.09 -10.03 -2.80
CA VAL A 38 -0.32 -9.67 -4.21
C VAL A 38 -1.79 -9.31 -4.48
N ILE A 39 -2.73 -9.85 -3.70
CA ILE A 39 -4.15 -9.51 -3.78
C ILE A 39 -4.37 -8.05 -3.35
N THR A 40 -3.79 -7.66 -2.22
CA THR A 40 -3.80 -6.27 -1.73
C THR A 40 -3.22 -5.30 -2.76
N LEU A 41 -2.13 -5.67 -3.43
CA LEU A 41 -1.58 -4.88 -4.55
C LEU A 41 -2.59 -4.74 -5.71
N GLY A 42 -3.23 -5.85 -6.10
CA GLY A 42 -4.25 -5.84 -7.15
C GLY A 42 -5.47 -4.99 -6.80
N GLU A 43 -5.90 -5.01 -5.55
CA GLU A 43 -7.00 -4.17 -5.05
C GLU A 43 -6.66 -2.68 -5.11
N LEU A 44 -5.44 -2.29 -4.72
CA LEU A 44 -4.96 -0.91 -4.83
C LEU A 44 -4.93 -0.45 -6.29
N ILE A 45 -4.35 -1.25 -7.20
CA ILE A 45 -4.31 -0.94 -8.65
C ILE A 45 -5.73 -0.82 -9.20
N SER A 46 -6.62 -1.75 -8.88
CA SER A 46 -8.01 -1.73 -9.32
C SER A 46 -8.74 -0.48 -8.81
N GLY A 47 -8.55 -0.13 -7.53
CA GLY A 47 -9.14 1.06 -6.92
C GLY A 47 -8.68 2.36 -7.60
N ILE A 48 -7.39 2.46 -7.93
CA ILE A 48 -6.83 3.61 -8.65
C ILE A 48 -7.38 3.69 -10.08
N ASN A 49 -7.38 2.58 -10.82
CA ASN A 49 -7.82 2.54 -12.21
C ASN A 49 -9.31 2.86 -12.41
N ARG A 50 -10.14 2.65 -11.37
CA ARG A 50 -11.57 3.03 -11.38
C ARG A 50 -11.80 4.53 -11.30
N LEU A 51 -10.79 5.33 -10.92
CA LEU A 51 -10.91 6.77 -10.86
C LEU A 51 -10.75 7.39 -12.26
N PRO A 52 -11.52 8.44 -12.60
CA PRO A 52 -11.27 9.23 -13.79
C PRO A 52 -9.91 9.95 -13.68
N ASP A 53 -9.37 10.40 -14.81
CA ASP A 53 -8.17 11.24 -14.80
C ASP A 53 -8.44 12.49 -13.97
N SER A 54 -7.73 12.59 -12.84
CA SER A 54 -7.98 13.56 -11.80
C SER A 54 -6.75 13.74 -10.93
N ARG A 55 -6.68 14.86 -10.22
CA ARG A 55 -5.59 15.11 -9.25
C ARG A 55 -5.48 14.00 -8.20
N LYS A 56 -6.63 13.49 -7.74
CA LYS A 56 -6.69 12.39 -6.77
C LYS A 56 -6.09 11.10 -7.33
N ARG A 57 -6.43 10.74 -8.57
CA ARG A 57 -5.87 9.57 -9.24
C ARG A 57 -4.34 9.67 -9.34
N LYS A 58 -3.82 10.78 -9.86
CA LYS A 58 -2.37 11.01 -9.99
C LYS A 58 -1.63 10.94 -8.65
N GLN A 59 -2.24 11.47 -7.59
CA GLN A 59 -1.68 11.38 -6.25
C GLN A 59 -1.58 9.92 -5.76
N LEU A 60 -2.63 9.12 -6.00
CA LEU A 60 -2.64 7.71 -5.61
C LEU A 60 -1.68 6.86 -6.45
N GLU A 61 -1.58 7.13 -7.75
CA GLU A 61 -0.58 6.50 -8.65
C GLU A 61 0.84 6.78 -8.13
N ASN A 62 1.17 8.05 -7.88
CA ASN A 62 2.47 8.43 -7.34
C ASN A 62 2.76 7.79 -5.98
N TRP A 63 1.76 7.71 -5.09
CA TRP A 63 1.92 7.04 -3.79
C TRP A 63 2.12 5.53 -3.96
N PHE A 64 1.37 4.89 -4.84
CA PHE A 64 1.51 3.47 -5.09
C PHE A 64 2.94 3.14 -5.56
N GLU A 65 3.44 3.86 -6.55
CA GLU A 65 4.78 3.64 -7.11
C GLU A 65 5.90 4.03 -6.14
N ASN A 66 5.82 5.22 -5.55
CA ASN A 66 6.93 5.78 -4.76
C ASN A 66 6.90 5.42 -3.28
N TYR A 67 5.77 4.95 -2.75
CA TYR A 67 5.66 4.48 -1.37
C TYR A 67 5.42 2.98 -1.30
N VAL A 68 4.31 2.48 -1.88
CA VAL A 68 3.91 1.08 -1.68
C VAL A 68 4.91 0.12 -2.32
N ILE A 69 5.18 0.26 -3.62
CA ILE A 69 6.09 -0.63 -4.32
C ILE A 69 7.48 -0.57 -3.69
N LYS A 70 8.07 0.63 -3.53
CA LYS A 70 9.40 0.78 -2.93
C LYS A 70 9.52 0.24 -1.51
N LYS A 71 8.49 0.43 -0.67
CA LYS A 71 8.51 -0.03 0.73
C LYS A 71 8.45 -1.55 0.84
N PHE A 72 7.69 -2.20 -0.04
CA PHE A 72 7.46 -3.64 0.03
C PHE A 72 8.24 -4.45 -1.01
N GLU A 73 9.01 -3.81 -1.90
CA GLU A 73 9.81 -4.43 -2.96
C GLU A 73 10.65 -5.59 -2.44
N LYS A 74 11.33 -5.42 -1.29
CA LYS A 74 12.17 -6.46 -0.69
C LYS A 74 11.38 -7.65 -0.10
N SER A 75 10.10 -7.47 0.19
CA SER A 75 9.22 -8.48 0.78
C SER A 75 8.31 -9.16 -0.26
N SER A 76 8.06 -8.52 -1.39
CA SER A 76 7.12 -8.95 -2.45
C SER A 76 7.81 -9.39 -3.75
N PHE A 77 9.14 -9.30 -3.83
CA PHE A 77 9.93 -9.41 -5.07
C PHE A 77 9.75 -10.68 -5.91
N GLN A 78 9.13 -11.75 -5.40
CA GLN A 78 8.97 -12.98 -6.17
C GLN A 78 7.76 -13.03 -7.12
N LEU A 79 6.75 -12.17 -6.97
CA LEU A 79 5.51 -12.27 -7.78
C LEU A 79 5.28 -11.08 -8.74
N THR A 80 5.78 -9.89 -8.42
CA THR A 80 5.45 -8.66 -9.18
C THR A 80 6.08 -8.61 -10.58
N LYS A 81 7.23 -9.24 -10.81
CA LYS A 81 7.87 -9.28 -12.14
C LYS A 81 7.14 -10.12 -13.19
N LYS A 82 6.09 -10.86 -12.82
CA LYS A 82 5.36 -11.75 -13.73
C LYS A 82 3.99 -11.20 -14.16
N LEU A 83 3.56 -10.06 -13.59
CA LEU A 83 2.21 -9.50 -13.77
C LEU A 83 2.21 -8.08 -14.37
N LEU A 84 3.38 -7.51 -14.64
CA LEU A 84 3.61 -6.30 -15.44
C LEU A 84 4.52 -6.66 -16.60
#